data_AF-A0A6P4ESR6-F1
#
_entry.id   AF-A0A6P4ESR6-F1
#
_cell.length_a   1.000
_cell.length_b   1.000
_cell.length_c   1.000
_cell.angle_alpha   90.00
_cell.angle_beta   90.00
_cell.angle_gamma   90.00
#
_symmetry.space_group_name_H-M   'P 1'
#
loop_
_entity.id
_entity.type
_entity.pdbx_description
1 polymer ?
#
loop_
_entity_poly.entity_id
_entity_poly.type
_entity_poly.pdbx_seq_one_letter_code
_entity_poly.pdbx_strand_id
1 'polypeptide(L)'
;MTMQTVLAAFFPPKGTEMEWNSRFNWQPIPVFSQELSQDTLLLVRTPCPRYFEALHEVYELPEVKAEIAPYLKMYKELEEHTGLSFKEPEDVQSLYLTLLAEQEWGLELPEWTHSYFPERLQFLAEQSYVYNVYTPEMQKIKGGPFLK
;
A
#
# COMPACT_ATOMS: atom_id res chain seq x y z
N MET A 1 -14.23 -5.92 2.61
CA MET A 1 -15.41 -5.30 3.27
C MET A 1 -15.78 -3.95 2.66
N THR A 2 -14.84 -3.06 2.31
CA THR A 2 -15.12 -1.71 1.75
C THR A 2 -16.19 -1.69 0.65
N MET A 3 -16.09 -2.54 -0.37
CA MET A 3 -17.07 -2.63 -1.46
C MET A 3 -18.49 -2.94 -0.95
N GLN A 4 -18.64 -3.83 0.03
CA GLN A 4 -19.94 -4.18 0.60
C GLN A 4 -20.56 -3.01 1.36
N THR A 5 -19.76 -2.24 2.09
CA THR A 5 -20.22 -1.01 2.78
C THR A 5 -20.71 0.03 1.77
N VAL A 6 -19.97 0.24 0.67
CA VAL A 6 -20.39 1.15 -0.39
C VAL A 6 -21.70 0.69 -1.02
N LEU A 7 -21.82 -0.59 -1.37
CA LEU A 7 -23.02 -1.16 -1.98
C LEU A 7 -24.25 -1.09 -1.07
N ALA A 8 -24.07 -1.25 0.25
CA ALA A 8 -25.15 -1.11 1.23
C ALA A 8 -25.75 0.31 1.25
N ALA A 9 -24.93 1.34 1.06
CA ALA A 9 -25.39 2.73 0.97
C ALA A 9 -25.93 3.09 -0.42
N PHE A 10 -25.33 2.53 -1.48
CA PHE A 10 -25.67 2.88 -2.86
C PHE A 10 -26.97 2.22 -3.36
N PHE A 11 -27.29 1.03 -2.84
CA PHE A 11 -28.47 0.26 -3.25
C PHE A 11 -29.38 -0.13 -2.07
N PRO A 12 -30.01 0.84 -1.39
CA PRO A 12 -31.00 0.53 -0.34
C PRO A 12 -32.24 -0.12 -0.98
N PRO A 13 -32.70 -1.30 -0.49
CA PRO A 13 -33.81 -2.01 -1.12
C PRO A 13 -35.21 -1.49 -0.76
N LYS A 14 -35.36 -0.57 0.20
CA LYS A 14 -36.67 -0.08 0.65
C LYS A 14 -37.54 0.41 -0.50
N GLY A 15 -38.75 -0.12 -0.61
CA GLY A 15 -39.71 0.21 -1.66
C GLY A 15 -39.41 -0.44 -3.01
N THR A 16 -38.52 -1.43 -3.06
CA THR A 16 -38.21 -2.23 -4.26
C THR A 16 -38.59 -3.69 -4.03
N GLU A 17 -38.66 -4.49 -5.10
CA GLU A 17 -38.88 -5.94 -5.01
C GLU A 17 -37.77 -6.67 -4.21
N MET A 18 -36.61 -6.01 -4.04
CA MET A 18 -35.48 -6.55 -3.28
C MET A 18 -35.59 -6.27 -1.77
N GLU A 19 -36.68 -5.66 -1.29
CA GLU A 19 -36.97 -5.50 0.14
C GLU A 19 -37.37 -6.85 0.77
N TRP A 20 -36.40 -7.75 0.92
CA TRP A 20 -36.60 -9.10 1.44
C TRP A 20 -36.79 -9.14 2.96
N ASN A 21 -36.43 -8.05 3.68
CA ASN A 21 -36.49 -7.98 5.13
C ASN A 21 -36.93 -6.59 5.62
N SER A 22 -38.07 -6.52 6.31
CA SER A 22 -38.64 -5.26 6.81
C SER A 22 -37.87 -4.63 7.97
N ARG A 23 -36.96 -5.37 8.62
CA ARG A 23 -36.10 -4.85 9.70
C ARG A 23 -34.78 -4.29 9.21
N PHE A 24 -34.34 -4.65 8.01
CA PHE A 24 -33.03 -4.29 7.47
C PHE A 24 -33.16 -3.70 6.08
N ASN A 25 -32.84 -2.42 5.95
CA ASN A 25 -32.73 -1.76 4.65
C ASN A 25 -31.39 -2.09 3.97
N TRP A 26 -31.18 -3.37 3.69
CA TRP A 26 -29.97 -3.91 3.07
C TRP A 26 -30.31 -5.11 2.19
N GLN A 27 -29.61 -5.26 1.08
CA GLN A 27 -29.73 -6.41 0.19
C GLN A 27 -28.37 -7.05 -0.09
N PRO A 28 -28.30 -8.37 -0.24
CA PRO A 28 -27.08 -9.04 -0.64
C PRO A 28 -26.71 -8.68 -2.07
N ILE A 29 -25.52 -8.12 -2.26
CA ILE A 29 -24.95 -7.87 -3.58
C ILE A 29 -23.64 -8.67 -3.67
N PRO A 30 -23.51 -9.59 -4.65
CA PRO A 30 -22.32 -10.41 -4.78
C PRO A 30 -21.10 -9.54 -5.12
N VAL A 31 -19.99 -9.80 -4.43
CA VAL A 31 -18.69 -9.19 -4.69
C VAL A 31 -17.73 -10.32 -5.06
N PHE A 32 -17.16 -10.23 -6.27
CA PHE A 32 -16.21 -11.22 -6.77
C PHE A 32 -14.79 -10.71 -6.61
N SER A 33 -13.86 -11.62 -6.29
CA SER A 33 -12.44 -11.35 -6.18
C SER A 33 -11.62 -12.56 -6.61
N GLN A 34 -10.39 -12.33 -7.05
CA GLN A 34 -9.42 -13.40 -7.27
C GLN A 34 -8.73 -13.76 -5.94
N GLU A 35 -8.23 -14.99 -5.83
CA GLU A 35 -7.29 -15.34 -4.76
C GLU A 35 -6.03 -14.48 -4.87
N LEU A 36 -5.45 -14.13 -3.73
CA LEU A 36 -4.33 -13.18 -3.68
C LEU A 36 -3.11 -13.64 -4.51
N SER A 37 -2.81 -14.93 -4.52
CA SER A 37 -1.71 -15.54 -5.29
C SER A 37 -2.00 -15.62 -6.79
N GLN A 38 -3.25 -15.39 -7.19
CA GLN A 38 -3.75 -15.48 -8.56
C GLN A 38 -4.31 -14.15 -9.06
N ASP A 39 -4.19 -13.07 -8.27
CA ASP A 39 -4.67 -11.75 -8.67
C ASP A 39 -3.80 -11.23 -9.81
N THR A 40 -4.40 -11.17 -10.99
CA THR A 40 -3.78 -10.72 -12.24
C THR A 40 -4.22 -9.33 -12.65
N LEU A 41 -5.15 -8.72 -11.91
CA LEU A 41 -5.86 -7.51 -12.36
C LEU A 41 -5.73 -6.34 -11.39
N LEU A 42 -6.03 -6.53 -10.09
CA LEU A 42 -6.11 -5.44 -9.14
C LEU A 42 -4.78 -5.26 -8.40
N LEU A 43 -4.30 -6.30 -7.71
CA LEU A 43 -3.02 -6.27 -7.02
C LEU A 43 -1.85 -6.77 -7.88
N VAL A 44 -2.14 -7.51 -8.96
CA VAL A 44 -1.13 -8.09 -9.86
C VAL A 44 -0.04 -8.84 -9.09
N ARG A 45 -0.45 -9.75 -8.22
CA ARG A 45 0.41 -10.53 -7.31
C ARG A 45 0.84 -11.88 -7.86
N THR A 46 0.47 -12.17 -9.11
CA THR A 46 1.04 -13.31 -9.83
C THR A 46 2.57 -13.11 -9.97
N PRO A 47 3.41 -14.12 -9.65
CA PRO A 47 4.85 -13.97 -9.70
C PRO A 47 5.36 -13.46 -11.06
N CYS A 48 6.12 -12.37 -11.05
CA CYS A 48 6.71 -11.75 -12.24
C CYS A 48 8.19 -11.44 -11.98
N PRO A 49 9.11 -12.35 -12.34
CA PRO A 49 10.55 -12.13 -12.14
C PRO A 49 11.06 -10.82 -12.75
N ARG A 50 10.60 -10.51 -13.98
CA ARG A 50 10.99 -9.29 -14.68
C ARG A 50 10.64 -8.01 -13.91
N TYR A 51 9.54 -8.00 -13.16
CA TYR A 51 9.18 -6.84 -12.33
C TYR A 51 10.22 -6.58 -11.25
N PHE A 52 10.66 -7.63 -10.55
CA PHE A 52 11.65 -7.49 -9.47
C PHE A 52 13.03 -7.10 -10.01
N GLU A 53 13.42 -7.63 -11.18
CA GLU A 53 14.63 -7.19 -11.88
C GLU A 53 14.56 -5.70 -12.24
N ALA A 54 13.45 -5.25 -12.83
CA ALA A 54 13.24 -3.85 -13.19
C ALA A 54 13.22 -2.92 -11.98
N LEU A 55 12.61 -3.34 -10.86
CA LEU A 55 12.64 -2.58 -9.61
C LEU A 55 14.07 -2.45 -9.06
N HIS A 56 14.87 -3.52 -9.12
CA HIS A 56 16.26 -3.48 -8.71
C HIS A 56 17.10 -2.57 -9.63
N GLU A 57 16.86 -2.61 -10.94
CA GLU A 57 17.46 -1.68 -11.91
C GLU A 57 17.17 -0.21 -11.54
N VAL A 58 15.95 0.10 -11.08
CA VAL A 58 15.57 1.44 -10.60
C VAL A 58 16.37 1.85 -9.37
N TYR A 59 16.54 0.96 -8.39
CA TYR A 59 17.35 1.25 -7.21
C TYR A 59 18.84 1.44 -7.51
N GLU A 60 19.31 0.92 -8.64
CA GLU A 60 20.69 1.09 -9.09
C GLU A 60 20.95 2.42 -9.83
N LEU A 61 19.89 3.16 -10.21
CA LEU A 61 20.02 4.45 -10.90
C LEU A 61 20.74 5.50 -10.05
N PRO A 62 21.64 6.32 -10.63
CA PRO A 62 22.39 7.34 -9.88
C PRO A 62 21.50 8.33 -9.14
N GLU A 63 20.40 8.78 -9.76
CA GLU A 63 19.44 9.71 -9.18
C GLU A 63 18.69 9.11 -7.98
N VAL A 64 18.22 7.86 -8.10
CA VAL A 64 17.51 7.16 -7.03
C VAL A 64 18.46 6.87 -5.85
N LYS A 65 19.69 6.45 -6.14
CA LYS A 65 20.73 6.29 -5.11
C LYS A 65 21.02 7.60 -4.40
N ALA A 66 21.09 8.72 -5.12
CA ALA A 66 21.31 10.04 -4.54
C ALA A 66 20.14 10.47 -3.64
N GLU A 67 18.91 10.13 -3.99
CA GLU A 67 17.72 10.38 -3.16
C GLU A 67 17.69 9.53 -1.88
N ILE A 68 18.13 8.27 -1.94
CA ILE A 68 18.13 7.34 -0.80
C ILE A 68 19.33 7.57 0.13
N ALA A 69 20.49 7.96 -0.41
CA ALA A 69 21.75 8.07 0.34
C ALA A 69 21.66 8.87 1.67
N PRO A 70 20.96 10.01 1.75
CA PRO A 70 20.81 10.76 3.00
C PRO A 70 20.13 9.99 4.13
N TYR A 71 19.34 8.97 3.80
CA TYR A 71 18.52 8.21 4.75
C TYR A 71 19.18 6.91 5.23
N LEU A 72 20.32 6.50 4.66
CA LEU A 72 20.98 5.25 5.05
C LEU A 72 21.40 5.20 6.52
N LYS A 73 21.68 6.36 7.14
CA LYS A 73 21.91 6.44 8.58
C LYS A 73 20.63 6.17 9.37
N MET A 74 19.51 6.76 8.91
CA MET A 74 18.20 6.55 9.52
C MET A 74 17.77 5.08 9.45
N TYR A 75 18.10 4.36 8.38
CA TYR A 75 17.77 2.93 8.28
C TYR A 75 18.35 2.16 9.46
N LYS A 76 19.64 2.36 9.76
CA LYS A 76 20.30 1.70 10.89
C LYS A 76 19.68 2.10 12.24
N GLU A 77 19.36 3.38 12.41
CA GLU A 77 18.69 3.87 13.62
C GLU A 77 17.31 3.19 13.80
N LEU A 78 16.55 3.01 12.72
CA LEU A 78 15.26 2.32 12.73
C LEU A 78 15.40 0.80 12.98
N GLU A 79 16.44 0.16 12.42
CA GLU A 79 16.76 -1.25 12.72
C GLU A 79 17.03 -1.45 14.23
N GLU A 80 17.76 -0.53 14.87
CA GLU A 80 18.04 -0.57 16.31
C GLU A 80 16.77 -0.41 17.16
N HIS A 81 15.84 0.46 16.75
CA HIS A 81 14.59 0.69 17.49
C HIS A 81 13.57 -0.43 17.33
N THR A 82 13.45 -1.01 16.13
CA THR A 82 12.36 -1.94 15.78
C THR A 82 12.78 -3.41 15.76
N GLY A 83 14.07 -3.70 15.59
CA GLY A 83 14.59 -5.05 15.33
C GLY A 83 14.26 -5.60 13.94
N LEU A 84 13.64 -4.82 13.06
CA LEU A 84 13.38 -5.15 11.67
C LEU A 84 14.55 -4.73 10.78
N SER A 85 14.69 -5.32 9.60
CA SER A 85 15.72 -4.88 8.63
C SER A 85 15.18 -3.80 7.71
N PHE A 86 15.97 -2.77 7.46
CA PHE A 86 15.66 -1.66 6.56
C PHE A 86 16.70 -1.61 5.44
N LYS A 87 16.30 -1.99 4.24
CA LYS A 87 17.16 -2.04 3.04
C LYS A 87 16.62 -1.17 1.91
N GLU A 88 15.31 -1.05 1.82
CA GLU A 88 14.62 -0.42 0.70
C GLU A 88 13.58 0.60 1.19
N PRO A 89 13.19 1.57 0.35
CA PRO A 89 12.15 2.54 0.72
C PRO A 89 10.81 1.91 1.13
N GLU A 90 10.48 0.71 0.65
CA GLU A 90 9.28 -0.03 1.05
C GLU A 90 9.29 -0.40 2.55
N ASP A 91 10.46 -0.67 3.14
CA ASP A 91 10.56 -0.96 4.57
C ASP A 91 10.17 0.28 5.42
N VAL A 92 10.61 1.47 4.97
CA VAL A 92 10.23 2.75 5.59
C VAL A 92 8.75 3.03 5.41
N GLN A 93 8.20 2.78 4.23
CA GLN A 93 6.76 2.92 3.98
C GLN A 93 5.95 2.06 4.94
N SER A 94 6.34 0.80 5.14
CA SER A 94 5.64 -0.13 6.02
C SER A 94 5.60 0.39 7.47
N LEU A 95 6.73 0.90 7.98
CA LEU A 95 6.78 1.53 9.30
C LEU A 95 5.92 2.81 9.35
N TYR A 96 6.05 3.69 8.35
CA TYR A 96 5.29 4.95 8.29
C TYR A 96 3.78 4.70 8.35
N LEU A 97 3.28 3.76 7.54
CA LEU A 97 1.85 3.43 7.50
C LEU A 97 1.38 2.79 8.81
N THR A 98 2.23 2.00 9.47
CA THR A 98 1.93 1.44 10.79
C THR A 98 1.76 2.55 11.83
N LEU A 99 2.74 3.45 11.94
CA LEU A 99 2.70 4.57 12.89
C LEU A 99 1.54 5.53 12.59
N LEU A 100 1.25 5.78 11.30
CA LEU A 100 0.11 6.60 10.90
C LEU A 100 -1.22 5.97 11.34
N ALA A 101 -1.40 4.67 11.10
CA ALA A 101 -2.61 3.96 11.52
C ALA A 101 -2.78 3.96 13.04
N GLU A 102 -1.70 3.77 13.81
CA GLU A 102 -1.71 3.85 15.27
C GLU A 102 -2.12 5.25 15.74
N GLN A 103 -1.55 6.31 15.17
CA GLN A 103 -1.90 7.69 15.49
C GLN A 103 -3.35 8.02 15.14
N GLU A 104 -3.84 7.63 13.96
CA GLU A 104 -5.22 7.85 13.52
C GLU A 104 -6.24 7.10 14.40
N TRP A 105 -5.83 5.99 14.99
CA TRP A 105 -6.63 5.24 15.97
C TRP A 105 -6.53 5.82 17.40
N GLY A 106 -5.74 6.87 17.60
CA GLY A 106 -5.56 7.52 18.91
C GLY A 106 -4.67 6.74 19.87
N LEU A 107 -3.79 5.87 19.36
CA LEU A 107 -2.77 5.22 20.16
C LEU A 107 -1.59 6.16 20.40
N GLU A 108 -0.98 6.05 21.58
CA GLU A 108 0.27 6.75 21.87
C GLU A 108 1.43 6.05 21.17
N LEU A 109 2.16 6.79 20.34
CA LEU A 109 3.33 6.27 19.66
C LEU A 109 4.53 6.17 20.63
N PRO A 110 5.44 5.20 20.43
CA PRO A 110 6.65 5.10 21.22
C PRO A 110 7.52 6.38 21.13
N GLU A 111 8.13 6.81 22.23
CA GLU A 111 8.92 8.05 22.32
C GLU A 111 9.98 8.24 21.23
N TRP A 112 10.65 7.16 20.81
CA TRP A 112 11.67 7.22 19.77
C TRP A 112 11.11 7.69 18.42
N THR A 113 9.82 7.43 18.15
CA THR A 113 9.18 7.76 16.87
C THR A 113 9.08 9.26 16.62
N HIS A 114 9.01 10.08 17.68
CA HIS A 114 8.93 11.55 17.58
C HIS A 114 10.14 12.18 16.86
N SER A 115 11.27 11.46 16.82
CA SER A 115 12.47 11.92 16.12
C SER A 115 12.47 11.62 14.62
N TYR A 116 11.46 10.89 14.11
CA TYR A 116 11.41 10.39 12.74
C TYR A 116 10.05 10.62 12.06
N PHE A 117 8.96 10.27 12.74
CA PHE A 117 7.61 10.33 12.22
C PHE A 117 6.94 11.68 12.55
N PRO A 118 6.20 12.29 11.60
CA PRO A 118 6.04 11.86 10.21
C PRO A 118 7.18 12.32 9.28
N GLU A 119 7.82 13.46 9.54
CA GLU A 119 8.51 14.24 8.50
C GLU A 119 9.74 13.56 7.89
N ARG A 120 10.56 12.86 8.69
CA ARG A 120 11.79 12.23 8.18
C ARG A 120 11.53 10.92 7.46
N LEU A 121 10.42 10.26 7.77
CA LEU A 121 10.00 9.02 7.11
C LEU A 121 9.21 9.29 5.82
N GLN A 122 8.49 10.42 5.78
CA GLN A 122 7.51 10.72 4.74
C GLN A 122 8.08 10.64 3.32
N PHE A 123 9.23 11.26 3.05
CA PHE A 123 9.79 11.29 1.70
C PHE A 123 10.00 9.87 1.13
N LEU A 124 10.64 8.98 1.88
CA LEU A 124 10.88 7.61 1.42
C LEU A 124 9.60 6.78 1.37
N ALA A 125 8.67 7.01 2.31
CA ALA A 125 7.35 6.38 2.27
C ALA A 125 6.60 6.74 0.97
N GLU A 126 6.65 8.00 0.54
CA GLU A 126 6.08 8.45 -0.73
C GLU A 126 6.86 7.90 -1.94
N GLN A 127 8.19 7.99 -1.93
CA GLN A 127 9.02 7.51 -3.04
C GLN A 127 8.90 6.02 -3.28
N SER A 128 8.66 5.21 -2.24
CA SER A 128 8.43 3.78 -2.42
C SER A 128 7.26 3.48 -3.38
N TYR A 129 6.19 4.29 -3.39
CA TYR A 129 5.10 4.16 -4.36
C TYR A 129 5.54 4.56 -5.77
N VAL A 130 6.37 5.61 -5.89
CA VAL A 130 6.89 6.08 -7.17
C VAL A 130 7.83 5.04 -7.79
N TYR A 131 8.78 4.52 -7.02
CA TYR A 131 9.74 3.52 -7.48
C TYR A 131 9.07 2.22 -7.93
N ASN A 132 7.96 1.82 -7.28
CA ASN A 132 7.15 0.67 -7.67
C ASN A 132 6.58 0.73 -9.10
N VAL A 133 6.54 1.92 -9.72
CA VAL A 133 6.05 2.16 -11.09
C VAL A 133 6.89 3.21 -11.83
N TYR A 134 8.20 3.25 -11.56
CA TYR A 134 9.09 4.33 -12.02
C TYR A 134 9.20 4.42 -13.55
N THR A 135 9.25 3.25 -14.22
CA THR A 135 9.45 3.18 -15.67
C THR A 135 8.16 2.83 -16.41
N PRO A 136 8.04 3.20 -17.71
CA PRO A 136 6.91 2.77 -18.54
C PRO A 136 6.74 1.25 -18.61
N GLU A 137 7.84 0.48 -18.54
CA GLU A 137 7.79 -0.98 -18.46
C GLU A 137 7.09 -1.44 -17.18
N MET A 138 7.49 -0.91 -16.01
CA MET A 138 6.89 -1.27 -14.73
C MET A 138 5.42 -0.86 -14.65
N GLN A 139 5.08 0.33 -15.17
CA GLN A 139 3.69 0.79 -15.29
C GLN A 139 2.86 -0.17 -16.15
N LYS A 140 3.42 -0.65 -17.27
CA LYS A 140 2.77 -1.64 -18.12
C LYS A 140 2.60 -3.00 -17.42
N ILE A 141 3.55 -3.40 -16.57
CA ILE A 141 3.47 -4.66 -15.82
C ILE A 141 2.42 -4.57 -14.70
N LYS A 142 2.43 -3.51 -13.88
CA LYS A 142 1.49 -3.36 -12.75
C LYS A 142 0.13 -2.78 -13.15
N GLY A 143 0.12 -1.60 -13.78
CA GLY A 143 -1.13 -0.90 -14.13
C GLY A 143 -1.71 -1.33 -15.48
N GLY A 144 -0.86 -1.79 -16.41
CA GLY A 144 -1.27 -2.16 -17.76
C GLY A 144 -2.37 -3.23 -17.84
N PRO A 145 -2.40 -4.29 -17.00
CA PRO A 145 -3.50 -5.26 -17.00
C PRO A 145 -4.89 -4.61 -16.79
N PHE A 146 -4.96 -3.54 -16.00
CA PHE A 146 -6.20 -2.82 -15.71
C PHE A 146 -6.60 -1.85 -16.84
N LEU A 147 -5.64 -1.34 -17.60
CA LEU A 147 -5.83 -0.32 -18.64
C LEU A 147 -6.06 -0.88 -20.06
N LYS A 148 -6.08 -2.21 -20.23
CA LYS A 148 -6.23 -2.85 -21.54
C LYS A 148 -7.41 -2.32 -22.36
#